data_AF-M1BSW5-F1
#
_entry.id   AF-M1BSW5-F1
#
_cell.length_a   1.000
_cell.length_b   1.000
_cell.length_c   1.000
_cell.angle_alpha   90.00
_cell.angle_beta   90.00
_cell.angle_gamma   90.00
#
_symmetry.space_group_name_H-M   'P 1'
#
loop_
_entity.id
_entity.type
_entity.pdbx_description
1 polymer ?
#
loop_
_entity_poly.entity_id
_entity_poly.type
_entity_poly.pdbx_seq_one_letter_code
_entity_poly.pdbx_strand_id
1 'polypeptide(L)' 'MDDMDGIHVWSFRYRYWPNNSSRMYVLENTGDFVQTHELRQGDYFALHYNDQKQIYVSLLFGVA' A
#
# COMPACT_ATOMS: atom_id res chain seq x y z
N MET A 1 -6.91 -0.35 -6.49
CA MET A 1 -5.93 0.71 -6.17
C MET A 1 -4.88 0.61 -7.24
N ASP A 2 -4.81 1.61 -8.09
CA ASP A 2 -3.93 1.57 -9.27
C ASP A 2 -2.48 1.69 -8.83
N ASP A 3 -1.60 0.95 -9.47
CA ASP A 3 -0.16 1.09 -9.32
C ASP A 3 0.37 2.16 -10.29
N MET A 4 1.40 2.89 -9.87
CA MET A 4 2.09 3.86 -10.72
C MET A 4 2.86 3.20 -11.87
N ASP A 5 3.03 1.87 -11.88
CA ASP A 5 3.55 1.16 -13.05
C ASP A 5 2.59 1.16 -14.26
N GLY A 6 1.31 1.51 -14.05
CA GLY A 6 0.29 1.56 -15.11
C GLY A 6 -0.17 0.19 -15.62
N ILE A 7 0.25 -0.89 -14.98
CA ILE A 7 -0.02 -2.29 -15.36
C ILE A 7 -0.92 -2.95 -14.32
N HIS A 8 -0.62 -2.76 -13.03
CA HIS A 8 -1.28 -3.49 -11.96
C HIS A 8 -2.37 -2.69 -11.25
N VAL A 9 -3.41 -3.41 -10.80
CA VAL A 9 -4.46 -2.88 -9.94
C VAL A 9 -4.61 -3.80 -8.73
N TRP A 10 -4.39 -3.25 -7.54
CA TRP A 10 -4.38 -4.00 -6.29
C TRP A 10 -5.68 -3.90 -5.52
N SER A 11 -6.12 -5.02 -4.94
CA SER A 11 -7.30 -5.10 -4.07
C SER A 11 -6.89 -5.37 -2.63
N PHE A 12 -6.57 -4.31 -1.89
CA PHE A 12 -6.27 -4.40 -0.47
C PHE A 12 -7.53 -4.35 0.38
N ARG A 13 -7.48 -5.01 1.54
CA ARG A 13 -8.51 -4.87 2.57
C ARG A 13 -8.01 -3.94 3.66
N TYR A 14 -8.61 -2.76 3.77
CA TYR A 14 -8.37 -1.84 4.87
C TYR A 14 -9.24 -2.21 6.09
N ARG A 15 -8.60 -2.59 7.20
CA ARG A 15 -9.32 -2.85 8.47
C ARG A 15 -8.62 -2.24 9.67
N TYR A 16 -9.35 -2.13 10.77
CA TYR A 16 -8.77 -1.80 12.06
C TYR A 16 -8.81 -2.99 13.02
N TRP A 17 -7.82 -3.07 13.90
CA TRP A 17 -7.79 -3.92 15.09
C TRP A 17 -7.98 -3.03 16.32
N PRO A 18 -8.77 -3.46 17.32
CA PRO A 18 -8.79 -2.78 18.62
C PRO A 18 -7.39 -2.76 19.22
N ASN A 19 -6.94 -1.60 19.70
CA ASN A 19 -5.67 -1.46 20.40
C ASN A 19 -5.84 -0.53 21.60
N ASN A 20 -6.11 -1.10 22.78
CA ASN A 20 -6.54 -0.39 23.98
C ASN A 20 -7.73 0.54 23.67
N SER A 21 -7.60 1.83 23.98
CA SER A 21 -8.60 2.86 23.68
C SER A 21 -8.48 3.44 22.25
N SER A 22 -7.66 2.83 21.39
CA SER A 22 -7.39 3.30 20.01
C SER A 22 -7.57 2.17 18.98
N ARG A 23 -7.13 2.44 17.75
CA ARG A 23 -7.23 1.57 16.59
C ARG A 23 -5.86 1.45 15.92
N MET A 24 -5.44 0.22 15.64
CA MET A 24 -4.33 -0.05 14.73
C MET A 24 -4.91 -0.37 13.35
N TYR A 25 -4.48 0.33 12.32
CA TYR A 25 -4.96 0.13 10.96
C TYR A 25 -4.00 -0.78 10.19
N VAL A 26 -4.57 -1.71 9.42
CA VAL A 26 -3.82 -2.66 8.60
C VAL A 26 -4.37 -2.69 7.19
N LEU A 27 -3.46 -2.89 6.24
CA LEU A 27 -3.77 -3.31 4.88
C LEU A 27 -3.53 -4.81 4.79
N GLU A 28 -4.59 -5.58 4.59
CA GLU A 28 -4.54 -7.02 4.37
C GLU A 28 -4.60 -7.34 2.88
N ASN A 29 -4.32 -8.59 2.53
CA ASN A 29 -4.22 -9.08 1.15
C ASN A 29 -3.09 -8.39 0.36
N THR A 30 -1.96 -8.11 1.01
CA THR A 30 -0.79 -7.46 0.40
C THR A 30 0.24 -8.45 -0.16
N GLY A 31 0.01 -9.77 -0.04
CA GLY A 31 0.98 -10.81 -0.43
C GLY A 31 1.44 -10.69 -1.88
N ASP A 32 0.50 -10.67 -2.82
CA ASP A 32 0.79 -10.57 -4.26
C ASP A 32 1.49 -9.24 -4.61
N PHE A 33 1.10 -8.15 -3.95
CA PHE A 33 1.73 -6.84 -4.12
C PHE A 33 3.21 -6.85 -3.67
N VAL A 34 3.48 -7.41 -2.48
CA VAL A 34 4.84 -7.53 -1.93
C VAL A 34 5.69 -8.44 -2.81
N GLN A 35 5.14 -9.56 -3.29
CA GLN A 35 5.85 -10.51 -4.14
C GLN A 35 6.17 -9.93 -5.52
N THR A 36 5.20 -9.26 -6.15
CA THR A 36 5.34 -8.70 -7.50
C THR A 36 6.41 -7.60 -7.56
N HIS A 37 6.53 -6.83 -6.48
CA HIS A 37 7.50 -5.74 -6.35
C HIS A 37 8.78 -6.12 -5.61
N GLU A 38 8.93 -7.39 -5.23
CA GLU A 38 10.07 -7.93 -4.47
C GLU A 38 10.41 -7.14 -3.19
N LEU A 39 9.40 -6.56 -2.54
CA LEU A 39 9.61 -5.68 -1.38
C LEU A 39 10.17 -6.44 -0.19
N ARG A 40 11.15 -5.81 0.46
CA ARG A 40 11.85 -6.30 1.64
C ARG A 40 11.70 -5.32 2.79
N GLN A 41 12.09 -5.79 3.98
CA GLN A 41 12.20 -4.90 5.13
C GLN A 41 13.19 -3.76 4.82
N GLY A 42 12.74 -2.52 5.01
CA GLY A 42 13.50 -1.32 4.69
C GLY A 42 13.07 -0.64 3.39
N ASP A 43 12.27 -1.32 2.56
CA ASP A 43 11.64 -0.70 1.41
C ASP A 43 10.39 0.07 1.82
N TYR A 44 10.02 1.06 1.01
CA TYR A 44 8.89 1.94 1.26
C TYR A 44 7.96 2.01 0.05
N PHE A 45 6.67 2.15 0.33
CA PHE A 45 5.66 2.51 -0.65
C PHE A 45 4.80 3.66 -0.10
N ALA A 46 4.15 4.40 -0.99
CA ALA A 46 3.30 5.52 -0.64
C ALA A 46 1.90 5.34 -1.25
N LEU A 47 0.90 5.81 -0.53
CA LEU A 47 -0.47 5.96 -1.02
C LEU A 47 -0.71 7.43 -1.33
N HIS A 48 -1.23 7.69 -2.52
CA HIS A 48 -1.54 9.03 -3.00
C HIS A 48 -3.03 9.14 -3.26
N TYR A 49 -3.58 10.33 -3.07
CA TYR A 49 -4.96 10.67 -3.40
C TYR A 49 -4.96 11.84 -4.36
N ASN A 50 -5.65 11.70 -5.49
CA ASN A 50 -5.70 12.75 -6.52
C ASN A 50 -7.03 13.51 -6.54
N ASP A 51 -7.10 14.54 -7.39
CA ASP A 51 -8.28 15.38 -7.58
C ASP A 51 -9.49 14.60 -8.12
N GLN A 52 -9.26 13.45 -8.77
CA GLN A 52 -10.30 12.53 -9.25
C GLN A 52 -10.81 11.59 -8.17
N LYS A 53 -10.39 11.81 -6.91
CA LYS A 53 -10.75 11.01 -5.74
C LYS A 53 -10.31 9.55 -5.83
N GLN A 54 -9.26 9.27 -6.59
CA GLN A 54 -8.67 7.93 -6.69
C GLN A 54 -7.47 7.81 -5.76
N ILE A 55 -7.33 6.62 -5.18
CA ILE A 55 -6.15 6.24 -4.42
C ILE A 55 -5.27 5.37 -5.32
N TYR A 56 -4.00 5.73 -5.44
CA TYR A 56 -2.99 4.96 -6.17
C TYR A 56 -1.76 4.72 -5.28
N VAL A 57 -1.02 3.66 -5.59
CA VAL A 57 0.19 3.24 -4.86
C VAL A 57 1.42 3.50 -5.70
N SER A 58 2.53 3.86 -5.06
CA SER A 58 3.83 3.97 -5.69
C SER A 58 4.93 3.38 -4.83
N LEU A 59 5.95 2.80 -5.46
CA LEU A 59 7.18 2.43 -4.78
C LEU A 59 8.08 3.66 -4.57
N LEU A 60 8.67 3.76 -3.39
CA LEU A 60 9.69 4.77 -3.09
C LEU A 60 11.06 4.12 -3.21
N PHE A 61 11.66 4.23 -4.39
CA PHE A 61 13.04 3.78 -4.60
C PHE A 61 14.01 4.86 -4.10
N GLY A 62 14.79 4.54 -3.06
CA GLY A 62 15.93 5.34 -2.64
C GLY A 62 15.72 6.17 -1.37
N VAL A 63 16.11 5.60 -0.24
CA VAL A 63 16.90 6.33 0.76
C VAL A 63 18.07 5.42 1.14
N ALA A 64 19.15 5.51 0.37
CA ALA A 64 20.48 5.06 0.76
C ALA A 64 21.35 6.29 0.95
#